data_AF-A0A820T8Q8-F1
#
_entry.id   AF-A0A820T8Q8-F1
#
_cell.length_a   1.000
_cell.length_b   1.000
_cell.length_c   1.000
_cell.angle_alpha   90.00
_cell.angle_beta   90.00
_cell.angle_gamma   90.00
#
_symmetry.space_group_name_H-M   'P 1'
#
loop_
_entity.id
_entity.type
_entity.pdbx_description
1 polymer ?
#
loop_
_entity_poly.entity_id
_entity_poly.type
_entity_poly.pdbx_seq_one_letter_code
_entity_poly.pdbx_strand_id
1 'polypeptide(L)'
;MSFKNNRLGKLDVQNLTKHVHLLTLFLPEQFLKRGADQDCILVLLLIHLLISKCDLLISEIQKKFPTIDQINFDDVVKSHRAEEWNFCIAMEVCNPDGLRHIAGIYHDLLTHERSLDFLLDLLQRDQLHDSLSLNALDKTISFYEHIYKSYLSQEKFSMPNYLRDLTCVVLSSSDALQTDIQRIQVVQKPGNDQTPFSVLVQHLVESNEHTRTYVDKINRLVAQEDDKNRSLNLDSNSISSIESSIRNLDRLTKTFHEICSGLTTKILLLSDANERVSTQDIENIAYQACDKIYKKEDSDPYESLRDSMHEIVSMLTTISDVLETGLYDSSLTEQNAKQSIYLIAEQFKTFINESDSIRGKLELKEEELLDLNKMLKLKHDELNSTTDERISLQCQLASPSVNDVNLISTVNEQDSGALRNTVRLLKDEIWHLKMNRSSVELVKLEQSTPATKINEIADIYKTSTLLLN
;
A
#
# COMPACT_ATOMS: atom_id res chain seq x y z
N MET A 1 -15.41 37.99 9.89
CA MET A 1 -14.02 37.46 9.83
C MET A 1 -13.90 36.17 9.01
N SER A 2 -14.85 35.22 9.10
CA SER A 2 -14.88 33.96 8.32
C SER A 2 -14.71 34.13 6.79
N PHE A 3 -15.33 35.15 6.17
CA PHE A 3 -15.26 35.36 4.71
C PHE A 3 -13.88 35.80 4.19
N LYS A 4 -13.11 36.56 4.99
CA LYS A 4 -11.74 36.98 4.62
C LYS A 4 -10.75 35.81 4.76
N ASN A 5 -10.89 35.01 5.83
CA ASN A 5 -10.06 33.82 6.02
C ASN A 5 -10.28 32.78 4.93
N ASN A 6 -11.53 32.60 4.47
CA ASN A 6 -11.84 31.66 3.39
C ASN A 6 -11.27 32.13 2.02
N ARG A 7 -11.23 33.44 1.74
CA ARG A 7 -10.59 33.97 0.51
C ARG A 7 -9.07 33.93 0.56
N LEU A 8 -8.44 34.20 1.71
CA LEU A 8 -7.00 34.01 1.87
C LEU A 8 -6.63 32.53 1.72
N GLY A 9 -7.35 31.62 2.39
CA GLY A 9 -7.11 30.18 2.25
C GLY A 9 -7.25 29.69 0.81
N LYS A 10 -8.25 30.16 0.06
CA LYS A 10 -8.38 29.86 -1.37
C LYS A 10 -7.21 30.39 -2.20
N LEU A 11 -6.69 31.57 -1.88
CA LEU A 11 -5.53 32.14 -2.57
C LEU A 11 -4.25 31.36 -2.24
N ASP A 12 -4.06 30.96 -0.99
CA ASP A 12 -2.93 30.15 -0.55
C ASP A 12 -2.98 28.77 -1.20
N VAL A 13 -4.15 28.12 -1.25
CA VAL A 13 -4.34 26.86 -1.99
C VAL A 13 -4.00 27.05 -3.46
N GLN A 14 -4.51 28.10 -4.12
CA GLN A 14 -4.16 28.36 -5.52
C GLN A 14 -2.66 28.58 -5.74
N ASN A 15 -2.00 29.27 -4.81
CA ASN A 15 -0.56 29.51 -4.89
C ASN A 15 0.25 28.22 -4.66
N LEU A 16 -0.16 27.39 -3.69
CA LEU A 16 0.41 26.08 -3.43
C LEU A 16 0.20 25.13 -4.62
N THR A 17 -1.00 25.10 -5.21
CA THR A 17 -1.28 24.31 -6.41
C THR A 17 -0.38 24.74 -7.58
N LYS A 18 -0.19 26.05 -7.79
CA LYS A 18 0.74 26.55 -8.81
C LYS A 18 2.18 26.17 -8.51
N HIS A 19 2.62 26.30 -7.25
CA HIS A 19 3.96 25.92 -6.83
C HIS A 19 4.23 24.43 -7.06
N VAL A 20 3.30 23.56 -6.66
CA VAL A 20 3.38 22.11 -6.91
C VAL A 20 3.42 21.82 -8.41
N HIS A 21 2.53 22.43 -9.20
CA HIS A 21 2.53 22.25 -10.65
C HIS A 21 3.87 22.63 -11.29
N LEU A 22 4.44 23.76 -10.88
CA LEU A 22 5.76 24.19 -11.34
C LEU A 22 6.86 23.22 -10.93
N LEU A 23 6.84 22.69 -9.70
CA LEU A 23 7.80 21.67 -9.26
C LEU A 23 7.66 20.37 -10.06
N THR A 24 6.44 19.95 -10.40
CA THR A 24 6.19 18.74 -11.20
C THR A 24 6.82 18.83 -12.59
N LEU A 25 6.96 20.03 -13.18
CA LEU A 25 7.63 20.22 -14.48
C LEU A 25 9.13 19.90 -14.45
N PHE A 26 9.77 19.94 -13.28
CA PHE A 26 11.19 19.60 -13.12
C PHE A 26 11.42 18.11 -12.84
N LEU A 27 10.36 17.31 -12.71
CA LEU A 27 10.45 15.89 -12.37
C LEU A 27 10.41 15.02 -13.64
N PRO A 28 11.17 13.91 -13.71
CA PRO A 28 11.16 12.99 -14.84
C PRO A 28 9.80 12.33 -15.05
N GLU A 29 9.46 12.00 -16.31
CA GLU A 29 8.19 11.29 -16.61
C GLU A 29 8.05 9.95 -15.89
N GLN A 30 9.17 9.30 -15.55
CA GLN A 30 9.18 8.04 -14.78
C GLN A 30 8.63 8.22 -13.36
N PHE A 31 8.81 9.38 -12.76
CA PHE A 31 8.26 9.74 -11.44
C PHE A 31 6.74 9.92 -11.51
N LEU A 32 6.21 10.37 -12.65
CA LEU A 32 4.79 10.70 -12.88
C LEU A 32 3.94 9.51 -13.37
N LYS A 33 4.55 8.34 -13.61
CA LYS A 33 3.82 7.16 -14.05
C LYS A 33 2.87 6.66 -12.96
N ARG A 34 1.75 6.06 -13.37
CA ARG A 34 0.81 5.43 -12.44
C ARG A 34 1.53 4.34 -11.62
N GLY A 35 1.35 4.37 -10.30
CA GLY A 35 2.01 3.49 -9.33
C GLY A 35 3.48 3.83 -9.07
N ALA A 36 4.00 4.94 -9.58
CA ALA A 36 5.37 5.38 -9.33
C ALA A 36 5.48 6.24 -8.06
N ASP A 37 6.64 6.86 -7.85
CA ASP A 37 6.97 7.58 -6.61
C ASP A 37 6.03 8.78 -6.34
N GLN A 38 5.42 9.39 -7.37
CA GLN A 38 4.37 10.40 -7.18
C GLN A 38 3.15 9.83 -6.45
N ASP A 39 2.66 8.67 -6.89
CA ASP A 39 1.49 8.03 -6.28
C ASP A 39 1.81 7.56 -4.86
N CYS A 40 3.08 7.23 -4.56
CA CYS A 40 3.52 6.95 -3.18
C CYS A 40 3.36 8.16 -2.26
N ILE A 41 3.71 9.37 -2.73
CA ILE A 41 3.50 10.62 -1.99
C ILE A 41 2.01 10.87 -1.80
N LEU A 42 1.22 10.70 -2.86
CA LEU A 42 -0.22 10.93 -2.82
C LEU A 42 -0.93 9.96 -1.86
N VAL A 43 -0.50 8.70 -1.81
CA VAL A 43 -0.98 7.70 -0.85
C VAL A 43 -0.66 8.11 0.58
N LEU A 44 0.57 8.55 0.88
CA LEU A 44 0.93 9.04 2.22
C LEU A 44 0.07 10.24 2.63
N LEU A 45 -0.09 11.22 1.74
CA LEU A 45 -0.92 12.40 2.00
C LEU A 45 -2.40 12.04 2.20
N LEU A 46 -2.90 11.09 1.40
CA LEU A 46 -4.28 10.62 1.50
C LEU A 46 -4.52 9.99 2.86
N ILE A 47 -3.60 9.16 3.38
CA ILE A 47 -3.75 8.58 4.71
C ILE A 47 -3.81 9.64 5.80
N HIS A 48 -2.88 10.60 5.79
CA HIS A 48 -2.90 11.72 6.75
C HIS A 48 -4.22 12.50 6.70
N LEU A 49 -4.73 12.71 5.48
CA LEU A 49 -6.00 13.38 5.26
C LEU A 49 -7.18 12.57 5.82
N LEU A 50 -7.19 11.26 5.62
CA LEU A 50 -8.24 10.37 6.13
C LEU A 50 -8.29 10.40 7.65
N ILE A 51 -7.15 10.31 8.34
CA ILE A 51 -7.07 10.46 9.80
C ILE A 51 -7.69 11.77 10.23
N SER A 52 -7.24 12.87 9.62
CA SER A 52 -7.68 14.21 9.99
C SER A 52 -9.19 14.39 9.77
N LYS A 53 -9.74 13.75 8.73
CA LYS A 53 -11.18 13.74 8.46
C LYS A 53 -11.96 12.92 9.47
N CYS A 54 -11.43 11.75 9.86
CA CYS A 54 -11.98 10.97 10.96
C CYS A 54 -11.98 11.82 12.23
N ASP A 55 -10.82 12.27 12.70
CA ASP A 55 -10.67 13.04 13.96
C ASP A 55 -11.63 14.23 14.03
N LEU A 56 -11.80 14.93 12.89
CA LEU A 56 -12.76 16.02 12.75
C LEU A 56 -14.20 15.52 12.90
N LEU A 57 -14.56 14.46 12.19
CA LEU A 57 -15.89 13.85 12.24
C LEU A 57 -16.23 13.42 13.66
N ILE A 58 -15.32 12.76 14.40
CA ILE A 58 -15.58 12.42 15.80
C ILE A 58 -15.66 13.66 16.66
N SER A 59 -14.72 14.61 16.57
CA SER A 59 -14.75 15.81 17.41
C SER A 59 -16.07 16.57 17.25
N GLU A 60 -16.55 16.71 16.02
CA GLU A 60 -17.80 17.42 15.72
C GLU A 60 -19.05 16.61 16.10
N ILE A 61 -19.07 15.29 15.89
CA ILE A 61 -20.14 14.42 16.42
C ILE A 61 -20.18 14.49 17.94
N GLN A 62 -19.02 14.49 18.61
CA GLN A 62 -18.94 14.53 20.05
C GLN A 62 -19.49 15.83 20.63
N LYS A 63 -19.22 16.96 19.97
CA LYS A 63 -19.77 18.28 20.34
C LYS A 63 -21.28 18.35 20.11
N LYS A 64 -21.76 17.75 19.02
CA LYS A 64 -23.18 17.78 18.65
C LYS A 64 -24.03 16.85 19.51
N PHE A 65 -23.45 15.74 19.96
CA PHE A 65 -24.09 14.72 20.80
C PHE A 65 -23.21 14.42 22.03
N PRO A 66 -23.30 15.21 23.11
CA PRO A 66 -22.56 14.96 24.34
C PRO A 66 -23.04 13.69 25.06
N THR A 67 -22.15 13.07 25.84
CA THR A 67 -22.47 11.93 26.72
C THR A 67 -23.52 12.35 27.75
N ILE A 68 -24.64 11.63 27.79
CA ILE A 68 -25.74 11.89 28.73
C ILE A 68 -25.52 11.01 29.97
N ASP A 69 -25.33 11.62 31.14
CA ASP A 69 -25.06 10.91 32.41
C ASP A 69 -26.29 10.16 32.98
N GLN A 70 -27.50 10.45 32.48
CA GLN A 70 -28.75 9.76 32.84
C GLN A 70 -29.66 9.66 31.60
N ILE A 71 -29.73 8.47 31.01
CA ILE A 71 -30.60 8.20 29.85
C ILE A 71 -32.06 8.18 30.33
N ASN A 72 -32.86 9.18 29.97
CA ASN A 72 -34.32 9.11 30.14
C ASN A 72 -34.93 8.26 29.02
N PHE A 73 -36.14 7.73 29.23
CA PHE A 73 -36.85 6.92 28.22
C PHE A 73 -36.97 7.62 26.86
N ASP A 74 -37.13 8.95 26.84
CA ASP A 74 -37.18 9.78 25.62
C ASP A 74 -35.82 9.92 24.90
N ASP A 75 -34.70 9.65 25.59
CA ASP A 75 -33.33 9.71 25.06
C ASP A 75 -32.87 8.38 24.46
N VAL A 76 -33.50 7.26 24.87
CA VAL A 76 -33.22 5.88 24.38
C VAL A 76 -33.39 5.74 22.86
N VAL A 77 -34.18 6.64 22.27
CA VAL A 77 -34.53 6.65 20.85
C VAL A 77 -33.50 7.44 20.00
N LYS A 78 -32.52 8.13 20.60
CA LYS A 78 -31.67 9.11 19.88
C LYS A 78 -30.15 9.05 20.14
N SER A 79 -29.57 7.89 20.43
CA SER A 79 -28.12 7.83 20.66
C SER A 79 -27.42 6.75 19.84
N HIS A 80 -26.58 7.18 18.90
CA HIS A 80 -25.48 6.36 18.40
C HIS A 80 -24.19 7.19 18.27
N ARG A 81 -23.24 6.95 19.19
CA ARG A 81 -21.78 7.03 19.00
C ARG A 81 -21.28 5.58 18.88
N ALA A 82 -20.12 5.20 18.37
CA ALA A 82 -18.82 5.81 18.07
C ALA A 82 -18.14 4.95 16.98
N GLU A 83 -17.08 5.41 16.29
CA GLU A 83 -16.00 4.54 15.77
C GLU A 83 -14.88 5.36 15.08
N GLU A 84 -13.64 5.22 15.56
CA GLU A 84 -12.41 5.70 14.92
C GLU A 84 -11.30 4.65 15.01
N TRP A 85 -10.52 4.52 13.92
CA TRP A 85 -9.46 3.53 13.72
C TRP A 85 -8.22 4.18 13.09
N ASN A 86 -7.03 3.64 13.32
CA ASN A 86 -5.76 4.15 12.77
C ASN A 86 -4.93 3.07 12.02
N PHE A 87 -4.73 3.32 10.72
CA PHE A 87 -4.04 2.50 9.72
C PHE A 87 -2.63 3.08 9.37
N CYS A 88 -2.20 4.13 10.07
CA CYS A 88 -1.38 5.18 9.45
C CYS A 88 0.12 5.08 9.72
N ILE A 89 0.50 4.50 10.85
CA ILE A 89 1.92 4.44 11.25
C ILE A 89 2.64 3.28 10.55
N ALA A 90 1.92 2.22 10.14
CA ALA A 90 2.50 1.13 9.38
C ALA A 90 3.02 1.59 8.00
N MET A 91 2.41 2.60 7.39
CA MET A 91 2.87 3.11 6.09
C MET A 91 4.08 4.05 6.16
N GLU A 92 4.34 4.69 7.30
CA GLU A 92 5.49 5.60 7.44
C GLU A 92 6.81 4.84 7.57
N VAL A 93 6.77 3.57 7.98
CA VAL A 93 7.92 2.70 8.25
C VAL A 93 8.02 1.51 7.27
N CYS A 94 7.07 1.38 6.34
CA CYS A 94 6.98 0.28 5.38
C CYS A 94 8.19 0.18 4.42
N ASN A 95 8.52 -1.01 3.93
CA ASN A 95 9.45 -1.20 2.84
C ASN A 95 9.02 -0.39 1.59
N PRO A 96 9.93 0.36 0.92
CA PRO A 96 9.68 1.06 -0.36
C PRO A 96 8.87 0.26 -1.40
N ASP A 97 9.07 -1.05 -1.49
CA ASP A 97 8.35 -1.89 -2.45
C ASP A 97 6.88 -2.14 -2.06
N GLY A 98 6.58 -2.19 -0.76
CA GLY A 98 5.20 -2.25 -0.26
C GLY A 98 4.45 -0.95 -0.51
N LEU A 99 5.10 0.19 -0.30
CA LEU A 99 4.51 1.51 -0.59
C LEU A 99 4.23 1.69 -2.09
N ARG A 100 5.12 1.23 -2.98
CA ARG A 100 4.88 1.25 -4.44
C ARG A 100 3.72 0.34 -4.88
N HIS A 101 3.51 -0.79 -4.21
CA HIS A 101 2.34 -1.63 -4.49
C HIS A 101 1.03 -0.95 -4.07
N ILE A 102 1.00 -0.30 -2.90
CA ILE A 102 -0.15 0.48 -2.45
C ILE A 102 -0.38 1.71 -3.36
N ALA A 103 0.70 2.35 -3.85
CA ALA A 103 0.62 3.42 -4.84
C ALA A 103 -0.10 2.98 -6.13
N GLY A 104 0.07 1.73 -6.56
CA GLY A 104 -0.64 1.17 -7.71
C GLY A 104 -2.17 1.18 -7.57
N ILE A 105 -2.69 1.07 -6.34
CA ILE A 105 -4.11 1.08 -6.01
C ILE A 105 -4.61 2.44 -5.49
N TYR A 106 -3.83 3.52 -5.64
CA TYR A 106 -4.18 4.86 -5.18
C TYR A 106 -5.58 5.34 -5.63
N HIS A 107 -5.96 5.06 -6.87
CA HIS A 107 -7.26 5.48 -7.39
C HIS A 107 -8.43 4.74 -6.74
N ASP A 108 -8.21 3.51 -6.27
CA ASP A 108 -9.22 2.74 -5.53
C ASP A 108 -9.36 3.32 -4.11
N LEU A 109 -8.25 3.73 -3.48
CA LEU A 109 -8.23 4.42 -2.18
C LEU A 109 -9.04 5.72 -2.18
N LEU A 110 -9.01 6.49 -3.27
CA LEU A 110 -9.83 7.71 -3.42
C LEU A 110 -11.33 7.43 -3.41
N THR A 111 -11.76 6.24 -3.83
CA THR A 111 -13.19 5.87 -3.78
C THR A 111 -13.65 5.67 -2.34
N HIS A 112 -12.75 5.19 -1.48
CA HIS A 112 -13.01 5.00 -0.05
C HIS A 112 -12.96 6.31 0.74
N GLU A 113 -12.11 7.28 0.35
CA GLU A 113 -12.14 8.64 0.92
C GLU A 113 -13.50 9.33 0.75
N ARG A 114 -14.15 9.13 -0.40
CA ARG A 114 -15.47 9.72 -0.68
C ARG A 114 -16.56 9.27 0.30
N SER A 115 -16.40 8.10 0.93
CA SER A 115 -17.35 7.65 1.96
C SER A 115 -17.30 8.56 3.20
N LEU A 116 -16.11 9.03 3.60
CA LEU A 116 -15.94 10.00 4.68
C LEU A 116 -16.38 11.40 4.26
N ASP A 117 -16.09 11.80 3.02
CA ASP A 117 -16.58 13.09 2.49
C ASP A 117 -18.11 13.18 2.54
N PHE A 118 -18.79 12.08 2.20
CA PHE A 118 -20.24 12.01 2.29
C PHE A 118 -20.74 12.22 3.72
N LEU A 119 -20.09 11.61 4.73
CA LEU A 119 -20.47 11.79 6.13
C LEU A 119 -20.18 13.21 6.63
N LEU A 120 -19.05 13.80 6.24
CA LEU A 120 -18.71 15.19 6.56
C LEU A 120 -19.69 16.18 5.92
N ASP A 121 -20.11 15.92 4.67
CA ASP A 121 -21.13 16.70 3.98
C ASP A 121 -22.48 16.63 4.71
N LEU A 122 -22.89 15.45 5.16
CA LEU A 122 -24.11 15.28 5.96
C LEU A 122 -24.01 16.00 7.31
N LEU A 123 -22.86 15.92 7.96
CA LEU A 123 -22.60 16.61 9.22
C LEU A 123 -22.68 18.13 9.04
N GLN A 124 -22.05 18.66 7.99
CA GLN A 124 -22.07 20.09 7.65
C GLN A 124 -23.48 20.59 7.31
N ARG A 125 -24.32 19.74 6.72
CA ARG A 125 -25.72 20.06 6.38
C ARG A 125 -26.70 19.81 7.53
N ASP A 126 -26.21 19.40 8.70
CA ASP A 126 -27.02 18.95 9.85
C ASP A 126 -27.98 17.80 9.53
N GLN A 127 -27.69 17.01 8.50
CA GLN A 127 -28.53 15.90 8.01
C GLN A 127 -28.05 14.53 8.47
N LEU A 128 -27.10 14.46 9.39
CA LEU A 128 -26.70 13.21 10.01
C LEU A 128 -27.81 12.74 10.97
N HIS A 129 -28.45 11.62 10.64
CA HIS A 129 -29.62 11.07 11.35
C HIS A 129 -29.45 9.57 11.64
N ASP A 130 -30.14 9.09 12.68
CA ASP A 130 -29.95 7.75 13.26
C ASP A 130 -30.26 6.58 12.30
N SER A 131 -31.09 6.80 11.28
CA SER A 131 -31.41 5.77 10.28
C SER A 131 -30.43 5.73 9.09
N LEU A 132 -29.32 6.47 9.15
CA LEU A 132 -28.34 6.49 8.08
C LEU A 132 -27.57 5.15 8.04
N SER A 133 -27.61 4.49 6.89
CA SER A 133 -26.84 3.26 6.69
C SER A 133 -25.34 3.55 6.60
N LEU A 134 -24.56 2.91 7.48
CA LEU A 134 -23.09 2.97 7.48
C LEU A 134 -22.43 1.89 6.61
N ASN A 135 -23.19 1.19 5.77
CA ASN A 135 -22.70 0.10 4.92
C ASN A 135 -21.52 0.50 4.01
N ALA A 136 -21.44 1.77 3.60
CA ALA A 136 -20.33 2.28 2.80
C ALA A 136 -19.05 2.45 3.62
N LEU A 137 -19.18 2.80 4.90
CA LEU A 137 -18.08 2.89 5.85
C LEU A 137 -17.58 1.48 6.21
N ASP A 138 -18.46 0.52 6.46
CA ASP A 138 -18.10 -0.89 6.72
C ASP A 138 -17.27 -1.49 5.59
N LYS A 139 -17.69 -1.24 4.33
CA LYS A 139 -16.93 -1.66 3.14
C LYS A 139 -15.56 -1.00 3.07
N THR A 140 -15.48 0.25 3.52
CA THR A 140 -14.22 1.01 3.56
C THR A 140 -13.28 0.45 4.62
N ILE A 141 -13.77 0.17 5.82
CA ILE A 141 -13.01 -0.49 6.89
C ILE A 141 -12.50 -1.85 6.41
N SER A 142 -13.39 -2.67 5.82
CA SER A 142 -13.04 -3.99 5.29
C SER A 142 -11.95 -3.92 4.20
N PHE A 143 -11.97 -2.89 3.36
CA PHE A 143 -10.96 -2.67 2.34
C PHE A 143 -9.59 -2.34 2.96
N TYR A 144 -9.54 -1.43 3.93
CA TYR A 144 -8.30 -1.10 4.65
C TYR A 144 -7.75 -2.29 5.44
N GLU A 145 -8.62 -3.09 6.06
CA GLU A 145 -8.20 -4.34 6.70
C GLU A 145 -7.54 -5.31 5.70
N HIS A 146 -8.10 -5.43 4.49
CA HIS A 146 -7.54 -6.29 3.46
C HIS A 146 -6.16 -5.79 3.00
N ILE A 147 -5.99 -4.48 2.82
CA ILE A 147 -4.69 -3.88 2.49
C ILE A 147 -3.68 -4.13 3.61
N TYR A 148 -4.08 -3.91 4.87
CA TYR A 148 -3.22 -4.15 6.02
C TYR A 148 -2.73 -5.61 6.05
N LYS A 149 -3.67 -6.57 6.00
CA LYS A 149 -3.36 -8.01 6.04
C LYS A 149 -2.47 -8.45 4.87
N SER A 150 -2.72 -7.90 3.68
CA SER A 150 -2.05 -8.31 2.44
C SER A 150 -0.65 -7.71 2.27
N TYR A 151 -0.43 -6.46 2.69
CA TYR A 151 0.79 -5.71 2.36
C TYR A 151 1.59 -5.23 3.57
N LEU A 152 0.97 -5.09 4.75
CA LEU A 152 1.59 -4.43 5.92
C LEU A 152 1.73 -5.33 7.15
N SER A 153 1.20 -6.56 7.10
CA SER A 153 1.20 -7.50 8.24
C SER A 153 2.60 -7.92 8.72
N GLN A 154 3.63 -7.73 7.91
CA GLN A 154 5.02 -8.08 8.23
C GLN A 154 5.87 -6.86 8.61
N GLU A 155 5.31 -5.65 8.54
CA GLU A 155 6.06 -4.41 8.77
C GLU A 155 6.16 -4.06 10.25
N LYS A 156 7.29 -3.47 10.66
CA LYS A 156 7.48 -2.98 12.03
C LYS A 156 6.68 -1.69 12.21
N PHE A 157 5.87 -1.63 13.26
CA PHE A 157 5.12 -0.41 13.64
C PHE A 157 5.47 0.05 15.05
N SER A 158 5.12 1.30 15.38
CA SER A 158 5.34 1.86 16.72
C SER A 158 4.38 1.21 17.72
N MET A 159 4.92 0.36 18.61
CA MET A 159 4.14 -0.33 19.64
C MET A 159 3.43 0.62 20.62
N PRO A 160 4.05 1.72 21.12
CA PRO A 160 3.34 2.67 21.98
C PRO A 160 2.08 3.24 21.32
N ASN A 161 2.15 3.54 20.02
CA ASN A 161 1.01 4.05 19.28
C ASN A 161 -0.04 2.96 19.07
N TYR A 162 0.37 1.74 18.72
CA TYR A 162 -0.56 0.60 18.62
C TYR A 162 -1.31 0.33 19.93
N LEU A 163 -0.62 0.36 21.06
CA LEU A 163 -1.25 0.19 22.38
C LEU A 163 -2.20 1.34 22.71
N ARG A 164 -1.84 2.58 22.36
CA ARG A 164 -2.74 3.72 22.52
C ARG A 164 -4.00 3.56 21.66
N ASP A 165 -3.85 3.17 20.40
CA ASP A 165 -4.96 2.96 19.48
C ASP A 165 -5.86 1.81 19.97
N LEU A 166 -5.26 0.71 20.45
CA LEU A 166 -5.96 -0.39 21.10
C LEU A 166 -6.80 0.10 22.27
N THR A 167 -6.21 0.89 23.17
CA THR A 167 -6.95 1.44 24.33
C THR A 167 -8.09 2.35 23.91
N CYS A 168 -7.92 3.14 22.84
CA CYS A 168 -8.99 3.98 22.30
C CYS A 168 -10.15 3.16 21.74
N VAL A 169 -9.88 2.09 20.99
CA VAL A 169 -10.90 1.17 20.48
C VAL A 169 -11.65 0.50 21.63
N VAL A 170 -10.92 -0.04 22.61
CA VAL A 170 -11.51 -0.70 23.77
C VAL A 170 -12.39 0.24 24.59
N LEU A 171 -11.95 1.48 24.84
CA LEU A 171 -12.77 2.48 25.54
C LEU A 171 -14.01 2.86 24.75
N SER A 172 -13.88 3.08 23.44
CA SER A 172 -15.00 3.46 22.58
C SER A 172 -16.06 2.36 22.52
N SER A 173 -15.63 1.09 22.39
CA SER A 173 -16.54 -0.05 22.46
C SER A 173 -17.13 -0.23 23.86
N SER A 174 -16.36 0.03 24.92
CA SER A 174 -16.85 0.01 26.31
C SER A 174 -17.94 1.07 26.57
N ASP A 175 -17.79 2.28 26.00
CA ASP A 175 -18.79 3.35 26.06
C ASP A 175 -20.06 2.98 25.28
N ALA A 176 -19.91 2.43 24.08
CA ALA A 176 -21.03 1.98 23.25
C ALA A 176 -21.82 0.86 23.95
N LEU A 177 -21.12 -0.17 24.45
CA LEU A 177 -21.71 -1.27 25.21
C LEU A 177 -22.44 -0.77 26.46
N GLN A 178 -21.82 0.16 27.22
CA GLN A 178 -22.44 0.73 28.41
C GLN A 178 -23.74 1.48 28.07
N THR A 179 -23.73 2.25 26.99
CA THR A 179 -24.90 3.01 26.52
C THR A 179 -26.03 2.05 26.15
N ASP A 180 -25.75 1.00 25.39
CA ASP A 180 -26.77 0.01 25.01
C ASP A 180 -27.29 -0.79 26.21
N ILE A 181 -26.43 -1.14 27.17
CA ILE A 181 -26.87 -1.75 28.43
C ILE A 181 -27.84 -0.83 29.20
N GLN A 182 -27.49 0.45 29.33
CA GLN A 182 -28.36 1.43 30.00
C GLN A 182 -29.69 1.60 29.27
N ARG A 183 -29.69 1.61 27.93
CA ARG A 183 -30.92 1.65 27.11
C ARG A 183 -31.82 0.46 27.40
N ILE A 184 -31.27 -0.75 27.48
CA ILE A 184 -32.00 -1.97 27.83
C ILE A 184 -32.61 -1.84 29.24
N GLN A 185 -31.83 -1.38 30.22
CA GLN A 185 -32.29 -1.22 31.60
C GLN A 185 -33.45 -0.21 31.74
N VAL A 186 -33.42 0.88 30.96
CA VAL A 186 -34.49 1.91 30.96
C VAL A 186 -35.80 1.38 30.36
N VAL A 187 -35.69 0.55 29.31
CA VAL A 187 -36.85 -0.02 28.60
C VAL A 187 -37.52 -1.14 29.38
N GLN A 188 -36.83 -1.75 30.33
CA GLN A 188 -37.32 -2.89 31.11
C GLN A 188 -38.41 -2.49 32.13
N LYS A 189 -39.51 -3.26 32.17
CA LYS A 189 -40.53 -3.15 33.24
C LYS A 189 -39.87 -3.39 34.62
N PRO A 190 -40.12 -2.54 35.64
CA PRO A 190 -39.61 -2.78 36.98
C PRO A 190 -40.32 -4.01 37.56
N GLY A 191 -39.59 -5.10 37.80
CA GLY A 191 -40.12 -6.37 38.27
C GLY A 191 -39.09 -7.50 38.24
N ASN A 192 -39.21 -8.41 39.21
CA ASN A 192 -38.29 -9.50 39.58
C ASN A 192 -36.97 -9.60 38.80
N ASP A 193 -35.91 -9.02 39.38
CA ASP A 193 -34.62 -8.69 38.76
C ASP A 193 -33.68 -9.89 38.46
N GLN A 194 -34.16 -11.14 38.57
CA GLN A 194 -33.31 -12.34 38.52
C GLN A 194 -33.54 -13.22 37.28
N THR A 195 -33.71 -12.62 36.11
CA THR A 195 -33.64 -13.39 34.87
C THR A 195 -32.19 -13.72 34.50
N PRO A 196 -31.92 -14.85 33.80
CA PRO A 196 -30.58 -15.17 33.30
C PRO A 196 -29.92 -14.03 32.52
N PHE A 197 -30.72 -13.31 31.72
CA PHE A 197 -30.27 -12.13 30.98
C PHE A 197 -29.95 -10.93 31.90
N SER A 198 -30.77 -10.67 32.93
CA SER A 198 -30.50 -9.60 33.92
C SER A 198 -29.18 -9.84 34.67
N VAL A 199 -28.94 -11.09 35.10
CA VAL A 199 -27.69 -11.49 35.77
C VAL A 199 -26.48 -11.33 34.83
N LEU A 200 -26.64 -11.69 33.56
CA LEU A 200 -25.61 -11.48 32.55
C LEU A 200 -25.28 -9.99 32.38
N VAL A 201 -26.30 -9.13 32.24
CA VAL A 201 -26.13 -7.69 32.07
C VAL A 201 -25.40 -7.09 33.27
N GLN A 202 -25.75 -7.48 34.50
CA GLN A 202 -25.06 -7.01 35.70
C GLN A 202 -23.56 -7.39 35.67
N HIS A 203 -23.25 -8.65 35.37
CA HIS A 203 -21.87 -9.12 35.26
C HIS A 203 -21.08 -8.37 34.16
N LEU A 204 -21.73 -8.07 33.03
CA LEU A 204 -21.11 -7.30 31.95
C LEU A 204 -20.83 -5.86 32.35
N VAL A 205 -21.72 -5.19 33.11
CA VAL A 205 -21.47 -3.84 33.65
C VAL A 205 -20.24 -3.85 34.55
N GLU A 206 -20.17 -4.77 35.52
CA GLU A 206 -19.03 -4.89 36.43
C GLU A 206 -17.72 -5.18 35.66
N SER A 207 -17.77 -6.09 34.69
CA SER A 207 -16.62 -6.38 33.83
C SER A 207 -16.20 -5.16 32.98
N ASN A 208 -17.16 -4.34 32.55
CA ASN A 208 -16.91 -3.17 31.71
C ASN A 208 -16.21 -2.04 32.50
N GLU A 209 -16.54 -1.89 33.78
CA GLU A 209 -15.82 -1.00 34.70
C GLU A 209 -14.37 -1.47 34.94
N HIS A 210 -14.16 -2.78 35.08
CA HIS A 210 -12.81 -3.34 35.16
C HIS A 210 -12.00 -3.05 33.89
N THR A 211 -12.60 -3.25 32.71
CA THR A 211 -11.99 -2.91 31.41
C THR A 211 -11.48 -1.46 31.37
N ARG A 212 -12.30 -0.49 31.79
CA ARG A 212 -11.89 0.93 31.85
C ARG A 212 -10.69 1.15 32.79
N THR A 213 -10.73 0.51 33.96
CA THR A 213 -9.66 0.61 34.96
C THR A 213 -8.33 0.09 34.40
N TYR A 214 -8.34 -1.05 33.71
CA TYR A 214 -7.14 -1.58 33.06
C TYR A 214 -6.66 -0.70 31.91
N VAL A 215 -7.57 -0.15 31.11
CA VAL A 215 -7.17 0.79 30.05
C VAL A 215 -6.48 2.03 30.63
N ASP A 216 -7.04 2.64 31.67
CA ASP A 216 -6.40 3.79 32.33
C ASP A 216 -5.01 3.43 32.86
N LYS A 217 -4.85 2.22 33.39
CA LYS A 217 -3.57 1.69 33.86
C LYS A 217 -2.58 1.53 32.70
N ILE A 218 -2.99 0.91 31.58
CA ILE A 218 -2.16 0.75 30.37
C ILE A 218 -1.75 2.12 29.83
N ASN A 219 -2.68 3.06 29.70
CA ASN A 219 -2.41 4.41 29.23
C ASN A 219 -1.37 5.12 30.10
N ARG A 220 -1.46 5.01 31.43
CA ARG A 220 -0.46 5.57 32.35
C ARG A 220 0.91 4.92 32.19
N LEU A 221 0.98 3.62 31.91
CA LEU A 221 2.24 2.88 31.74
C LEU A 221 2.90 3.15 30.38
N VAL A 222 2.10 3.36 29.34
CA VAL A 222 2.56 3.72 27.98
C VAL A 222 2.98 5.19 27.91
N ALA A 223 2.26 6.09 28.59
CA ALA A 223 2.50 7.54 28.60
C ALA A 223 3.55 8.02 29.62
N GLN A 224 4.39 7.15 30.19
CA GLN A 224 5.51 7.61 31.03
C GLN A 224 6.57 8.30 30.14
N GLU A 225 6.40 9.62 29.96
CA GLU A 225 6.93 10.52 28.94
C GLU A 225 8.42 10.92 29.04
N ASP A 226 9.22 10.36 29.96
CA ASP A 226 10.64 10.78 30.12
C ASP A 226 11.65 9.90 29.36
N ASP A 227 11.27 8.70 28.90
CA ASP A 227 12.16 7.82 28.15
C ASP A 227 11.81 7.82 26.65
N LYS A 228 12.34 8.81 25.92
CA LYS A 228 12.45 8.78 24.45
C LYS A 228 13.17 7.53 23.89
N ASN A 229 13.66 6.66 24.77
CA ASN A 229 14.39 5.43 24.47
C ASN A 229 13.61 4.15 24.81
N ARG A 230 12.40 4.21 25.39
CA ARG A 230 11.62 3.00 25.73
C ARG A 230 11.02 2.40 24.45
N SER A 231 11.70 1.41 23.89
CA SER A 231 11.22 0.66 22.74
C SER A 231 10.40 -0.54 23.23
N LEU A 232 9.07 -0.43 23.13
CA LEU A 232 8.16 -1.54 23.43
C LEU A 232 8.15 -2.53 22.25
N ASN A 233 8.16 -3.83 22.53
CA ASN A 233 8.02 -4.86 21.50
C ASN A 233 7.13 -6.01 21.98
N LEU A 234 6.01 -6.24 21.29
CA LEU A 234 5.10 -7.37 21.52
C LEU A 234 5.41 -8.49 20.53
N ASP A 235 5.36 -9.74 20.98
CA ASP A 235 5.50 -10.89 20.11
C ASP A 235 4.24 -11.11 19.25
N SER A 236 4.40 -11.84 18.14
CA SER A 236 3.32 -12.09 17.19
C SER A 236 2.13 -12.83 17.81
N ASN A 237 2.34 -13.65 18.84
CA ASN A 237 1.24 -14.37 19.49
C ASN A 237 0.40 -13.41 20.33
N SER A 238 1.04 -12.52 21.10
CA SER A 238 0.35 -11.44 21.81
C SER A 238 -0.49 -10.58 20.86
N ILE A 239 0.07 -10.17 19.71
CA ILE A 239 -0.67 -9.38 18.71
C ILE A 239 -1.89 -10.15 18.19
N SER A 240 -1.73 -11.43 17.84
CA SER A 240 -2.85 -12.25 17.35
C SER A 240 -3.95 -12.48 18.40
N SER A 241 -3.56 -12.60 19.68
CA SER A 241 -4.49 -12.71 20.80
C SER A 241 -5.26 -11.42 21.02
N ILE A 242 -4.60 -10.26 20.91
CA ILE A 242 -5.23 -8.94 20.95
C ILE A 242 -6.24 -8.79 19.82
N GLU A 243 -5.87 -9.13 18.58
CA GLU A 243 -6.78 -9.06 17.45
C GLU A 243 -8.00 -9.98 17.60
N SER A 244 -7.82 -11.18 18.18
CA SER A 244 -8.93 -12.08 18.51
C SER A 244 -9.89 -11.46 19.52
N SER A 245 -9.32 -10.92 20.59
CA SER A 245 -10.03 -10.24 21.67
C SER A 245 -10.88 -9.10 21.10
N ILE A 246 -10.28 -8.22 20.29
CA ILE A 246 -10.98 -7.08 19.68
C ILE A 246 -12.13 -7.52 18.76
N ARG A 247 -11.97 -8.60 17.99
CA ARG A 247 -13.08 -9.17 17.19
C ARG A 247 -14.22 -9.67 18.07
N ASN A 248 -13.93 -10.20 19.25
CA ASN A 248 -14.97 -10.64 20.18
C ASN A 248 -15.66 -9.47 20.88
N LEU A 249 -14.96 -8.37 21.17
CA LEU A 249 -15.56 -7.11 21.64
C LEU A 249 -16.47 -6.46 20.60
N ASP A 250 -16.07 -6.47 19.33
CA ASP A 250 -16.90 -6.01 18.21
C ASP A 250 -18.20 -6.83 18.11
N ARG A 251 -18.11 -8.16 18.18
CA ARG A 251 -19.30 -9.05 18.21
C ARG A 251 -20.21 -8.80 19.42
N LEU A 252 -19.61 -8.59 20.59
CA LEU A 252 -20.35 -8.27 21.82
C LEU A 252 -21.12 -6.95 21.65
N THR A 253 -20.44 -5.90 21.19
CA THR A 253 -21.02 -4.57 20.97
C THR A 253 -22.14 -4.61 19.92
N LYS A 254 -21.90 -5.29 18.79
CA LYS A 254 -22.92 -5.50 17.74
C LYS A 254 -24.15 -6.25 18.25
N THR A 255 -23.96 -7.21 19.15
CA THR A 255 -25.08 -7.94 19.76
C THR A 255 -25.95 -7.03 20.59
N PHE A 256 -25.36 -6.22 21.46
CA PHE A 256 -26.11 -5.27 22.28
C PHE A 256 -26.80 -4.19 21.45
N HIS A 257 -26.17 -3.74 20.36
CA HIS A 257 -26.79 -2.83 19.41
C HIS A 257 -28.00 -3.44 18.70
N GLU A 258 -27.89 -4.69 18.23
CA GLU A 258 -29.00 -5.43 17.62
C GLU A 258 -30.15 -5.64 18.61
N ILE A 259 -29.86 -5.92 19.88
CA ILE A 259 -30.87 -6.00 20.95
C ILE A 259 -31.60 -4.67 21.06
N CYS A 260 -30.87 -3.56 21.17
CA CYS A 260 -31.49 -2.24 21.28
C CYS A 260 -32.31 -1.87 20.03
N SER A 261 -31.87 -2.27 18.83
CA SER A 261 -32.61 -2.10 17.58
C SER A 261 -33.93 -2.90 17.58
N GLY A 262 -33.88 -4.16 18.01
CA GLY A 262 -35.05 -5.01 18.20
C GLY A 262 -36.02 -4.44 19.25
N LEU A 263 -35.50 -3.95 20.37
CA LEU A 263 -36.29 -3.29 21.40
C LEU A 263 -36.93 -2.00 20.90
N THR A 264 -36.20 -1.17 20.16
CA THR A 264 -36.74 0.06 19.56
C THR A 264 -37.92 -0.27 18.65
N THR A 265 -37.78 -1.30 17.81
CA THR A 265 -38.86 -1.78 16.94
C THR A 265 -40.06 -2.28 17.76
N LYS A 266 -39.81 -3.03 18.85
CA LYS A 266 -40.86 -3.50 19.75
C LYS A 266 -41.59 -2.34 20.44
N ILE A 267 -40.88 -1.33 20.91
CA ILE A 267 -41.44 -0.13 21.55
C ILE A 267 -42.34 0.63 20.57
N LEU A 268 -41.92 0.80 19.31
CA LEU A 268 -42.73 1.45 18.27
C LEU A 268 -44.06 0.72 17.98
N LEU A 269 -44.15 -0.56 18.31
CA LEU A 269 -45.38 -1.36 18.17
C LEU A 269 -46.27 -1.32 19.42
N LEU A 270 -45.78 -0.78 20.55
CA LEU A 270 -46.58 -0.60 21.75
C LEU A 270 -47.54 0.58 21.56
N SER A 271 -48.77 0.42 22.06
CA SER A 271 -49.85 1.40 21.84
C SER A 271 -49.78 2.58 22.81
N ASP A 272 -49.09 2.43 23.95
CA ASP A 272 -48.95 3.44 25.00
C ASP A 272 -47.49 3.92 25.15
N ALA A 273 -47.29 5.24 25.17
CA ALA A 273 -45.96 5.88 25.25
C ALA A 273 -45.17 5.58 26.54
N ASN A 274 -45.84 5.11 27.59
CA ASN A 274 -45.22 4.73 28.88
C ASN A 274 -45.15 3.21 29.07
N GLU A 275 -45.56 2.42 28.07
CA GLU A 275 -45.50 0.96 28.16
C GLU A 275 -44.06 0.49 27.98
N ARG A 276 -43.51 -0.10 29.03
CA ARG A 276 -42.18 -0.72 29.01
C ARG A 276 -42.25 -2.13 28.40
N VAL A 277 -41.12 -2.68 27.97
CA VAL A 277 -41.08 -4.02 27.36
C VAL A 277 -41.10 -5.11 28.45
N SER A 278 -41.79 -6.22 28.20
CA SER A 278 -41.82 -7.36 29.12
C SER A 278 -40.48 -8.07 29.17
N THR A 279 -40.09 -8.62 30.32
CA THR A 279 -38.78 -9.28 30.47
C THR A 279 -38.62 -10.49 29.53
N GLN A 280 -39.70 -11.20 29.23
CA GLN A 280 -39.70 -12.32 28.27
C GLN A 280 -39.46 -11.86 26.83
N ASP A 281 -40.02 -10.72 26.42
CA ASP A 281 -39.77 -10.14 25.10
C ASP A 281 -38.30 -9.71 24.97
N ILE A 282 -37.72 -9.14 26.03
CA ILE A 282 -36.29 -8.76 26.07
C ILE A 282 -35.41 -10.00 25.90
N GLU A 283 -35.68 -11.09 26.63
CA GLU A 283 -34.92 -12.34 26.49
C GLU A 283 -35.04 -12.96 25.10
N ASN A 284 -36.22 -12.95 24.50
CA ASN A 284 -36.41 -13.47 23.15
C ASN A 284 -35.63 -12.65 22.11
N ILE A 285 -35.65 -11.31 22.22
CA ILE A 285 -34.88 -10.42 21.34
C ILE A 285 -33.38 -10.62 21.57
N ALA A 286 -32.94 -10.74 22.83
CA ALA A 286 -31.56 -11.03 23.19
C ALA A 286 -31.07 -12.35 22.59
N TYR A 287 -31.86 -13.41 22.71
CA TYR A 287 -31.54 -14.72 22.15
C TYR A 287 -31.41 -14.65 20.61
N GLN A 288 -32.36 -14.00 19.93
CA GLN A 288 -32.32 -13.83 18.48
C GLN A 288 -31.11 -13.01 18.01
N ALA A 289 -30.78 -11.92 18.71
CA ALA A 289 -29.61 -11.10 18.39
C ALA A 289 -28.30 -11.87 18.57
N CYS A 290 -28.17 -12.63 19.66
CA CYS A 290 -26.99 -13.45 19.91
C CYS A 290 -26.83 -14.53 18.83
N ASP A 291 -27.91 -15.24 18.50
CA ASP A 291 -27.89 -16.31 17.50
C ASP A 291 -27.51 -15.76 16.11
N LYS A 292 -28.06 -14.59 15.74
CA LYS A 292 -27.74 -13.89 14.48
C LYS A 292 -26.24 -13.59 14.34
N ILE A 293 -25.56 -13.23 15.42
CA ILE A 293 -24.16 -12.74 15.39
C ILE A 293 -23.14 -13.84 15.68
N TYR A 294 -23.37 -14.66 16.71
CA TYR A 294 -22.40 -15.68 17.13
C TYR A 294 -22.51 -16.97 16.31
N LYS A 295 -23.69 -17.32 15.81
CA LYS A 295 -23.94 -18.48 14.90
C LYS A 295 -23.24 -19.78 15.30
N LYS A 296 -22.97 -20.00 16.60
CA LYS A 296 -22.31 -21.21 17.11
C LYS A 296 -23.39 -22.22 17.47
N GLU A 297 -23.38 -23.38 16.81
CA GLU A 297 -24.39 -24.44 16.99
C GLU A 297 -24.31 -25.13 18.37
N ASP A 298 -23.20 -24.97 19.11
CA ASP A 298 -22.89 -25.78 20.31
C ASP A 298 -22.70 -24.98 21.62
N SER A 299 -22.90 -23.66 21.64
CA SER A 299 -22.66 -22.83 22.84
C SER A 299 -23.93 -22.08 23.25
N ASP A 300 -24.19 -22.05 24.56
CA ASP A 300 -25.26 -21.20 25.10
C ASP A 300 -24.99 -19.73 24.71
N PRO A 301 -25.97 -19.01 24.14
CA PRO A 301 -25.77 -17.66 23.65
C PRO A 301 -25.27 -16.68 24.73
N TYR A 302 -25.67 -16.86 25.99
CA TYR A 302 -25.24 -16.00 27.09
C TYR A 302 -23.84 -16.36 27.58
N GLU A 303 -23.44 -17.64 27.54
CA GLU A 303 -22.04 -18.01 27.77
C GLU A 303 -21.11 -17.42 26.70
N SER A 304 -21.51 -17.43 25.43
CA SER A 304 -20.72 -16.79 24.37
C SER A 304 -20.48 -15.29 24.60
N LEU A 305 -21.44 -14.57 25.19
CA LEU A 305 -21.28 -13.16 25.58
C LEU A 305 -20.33 -13.01 26.77
N ARG A 306 -20.42 -13.89 27.79
CA ARG A 306 -19.49 -13.87 28.94
C ARG A 306 -18.07 -14.18 28.52
N ASP A 307 -17.88 -15.21 27.72
CA ASP A 307 -16.56 -15.62 27.21
C ASP A 307 -15.90 -14.47 26.43
N SER A 308 -16.69 -13.78 25.59
CA SER A 308 -16.20 -12.62 24.83
C SER A 308 -15.71 -11.50 25.75
N MET A 309 -16.45 -11.19 26.81
CA MET A 309 -16.06 -10.17 27.77
C MET A 309 -14.86 -10.61 28.63
N HIS A 310 -14.83 -11.88 29.03
CA HIS A 310 -13.74 -12.44 29.81
C HIS A 310 -12.41 -12.42 29.03
N GLU A 311 -12.44 -12.73 27.73
CA GLU A 311 -11.25 -12.65 26.87
C GLU A 311 -10.69 -11.23 26.81
N ILE A 312 -11.54 -10.20 26.76
CA ILE A 312 -11.09 -8.79 26.81
C ILE A 312 -10.42 -8.45 28.14
N VAL A 313 -11.06 -8.77 29.26
CA VAL A 313 -10.51 -8.47 30.58
C VAL A 313 -9.18 -9.21 30.78
N SER A 314 -9.11 -10.48 30.36
CA SER A 314 -7.88 -11.29 30.43
C SER A 314 -6.75 -10.70 29.57
N MET A 315 -7.06 -10.28 28.34
CA MET A 315 -6.11 -9.63 27.44
C MET A 315 -5.55 -8.33 28.04
N LEU A 316 -6.42 -7.45 28.55
CA LEU A 316 -5.99 -6.18 29.16
C LEU A 316 -5.18 -6.40 30.44
N THR A 317 -5.55 -7.38 31.25
CA THR A 317 -4.80 -7.76 32.46
C THR A 317 -3.41 -8.23 32.07
N THR A 318 -3.31 -9.12 31.08
CA THR A 318 -2.02 -9.63 30.58
C THR A 318 -1.14 -8.50 30.07
N ILE A 319 -1.68 -7.59 29.23
CA ILE A 319 -0.90 -6.44 28.73
C ILE A 319 -0.45 -5.55 29.88
N SER A 320 -1.34 -5.24 30.81
CA SER A 320 -1.03 -4.42 31.98
C SER A 320 0.11 -5.03 32.80
N ASP A 321 0.04 -6.32 33.12
CA ASP A 321 1.03 -7.01 33.97
C ASP A 321 2.39 -7.10 33.26
N VAL A 322 2.40 -7.37 31.95
CA VAL A 322 3.64 -7.45 31.17
C VAL A 322 4.28 -6.06 31.00
N LEU A 323 3.48 -4.98 30.91
CA LEU A 323 3.96 -3.60 30.93
C LEU A 323 4.54 -3.18 32.30
N GLU A 324 3.94 -3.62 33.40
CA GLU A 324 4.44 -3.34 34.77
C GLU A 324 5.76 -4.06 35.06
N THR A 325 5.93 -5.27 34.54
CA THR A 325 7.15 -6.07 34.71
C THR A 325 8.30 -5.62 33.82
N GLY A 326 8.05 -4.70 32.86
CA GLY A 326 9.05 -4.21 31.91
C GLY A 326 9.50 -5.25 30.89
N LEU A 327 8.77 -6.36 30.75
CA LEU A 327 9.13 -7.45 29.83
C LEU A 327 8.99 -7.07 28.35
N TYR A 328 8.17 -6.05 28.05
CA TYR A 328 8.09 -5.46 26.72
C TYR A 328 9.22 -4.46 26.42
N ASP A 329 10.09 -4.14 27.39
CA ASP A 329 11.17 -3.15 27.21
C ASP A 329 12.36 -3.78 26.49
N SER A 330 12.51 -3.44 25.21
CA SER A 330 13.72 -3.82 24.46
C SER A 330 14.88 -2.88 24.78
N SER A 331 16.05 -3.46 25.06
CA SER A 331 17.28 -2.70 25.28
C SER A 331 17.91 -2.30 23.94
N LEU A 332 18.04 -0.98 23.73
CA LEU A 332 18.78 -0.27 22.67
C LEU A 332 18.08 -0.03 21.30
N THR A 333 17.88 1.27 21.05
CA THR A 333 18.02 2.03 19.79
C THR A 333 17.98 1.29 18.44
N GLU A 334 16.79 1.21 17.85
CA GLU A 334 16.60 1.26 16.39
C GLU A 334 15.44 2.19 16.00
N GLN A 335 15.28 3.34 16.66
CA GLN A 335 14.30 4.36 16.25
C GLN A 335 14.90 5.44 15.35
N ASN A 336 15.70 5.03 14.37
CA ASN A 336 15.94 5.82 13.17
C ASN A 336 15.66 4.97 11.94
N ALA A 337 14.55 4.23 11.95
CA ALA A 337 13.97 3.78 10.69
C ALA A 337 13.56 5.04 9.92
N LYS A 338 14.42 5.49 8.99
CA LYS A 338 14.12 6.60 8.07
C LYS A 338 12.78 6.28 7.42
N GLN A 339 11.84 7.24 7.42
CA GLN A 339 10.53 7.02 6.81
C GLN A 339 10.69 6.51 5.39
N SER A 340 9.81 5.60 4.96
CA SER A 340 9.87 4.91 3.67
C SER A 340 10.08 5.87 2.50
N ILE A 341 9.48 7.05 2.59
CA ILE A 341 9.59 8.10 1.59
C ILE A 341 10.99 8.71 1.49
N TYR A 342 11.73 8.84 2.60
CA TYR A 342 13.13 9.29 2.58
C TYR A 342 14.02 8.24 1.92
N LEU A 343 13.74 6.97 2.13
CA LEU A 343 14.48 5.89 1.49
C LEU A 343 14.20 5.85 -0.02
N ILE A 344 12.94 6.04 -0.45
CA ILE A 344 12.57 6.20 -1.86
C ILE A 344 13.25 7.44 -2.46
N ALA A 345 13.26 8.57 -1.76
CA ALA A 345 13.92 9.79 -2.23
C ALA A 345 15.44 9.63 -2.36
N GLU A 346 16.07 8.88 -1.45
CA GLU A 346 17.50 8.56 -1.50
C GLU A 346 17.81 7.65 -2.70
N GLN A 347 16.99 6.60 -2.94
CA GLN A 347 17.08 5.74 -4.12
C GLN A 347 16.89 6.51 -5.43
N PHE A 348 15.94 7.45 -5.45
CA PHE A 348 15.68 8.27 -6.63
C PHE A 348 16.86 9.22 -6.91
N LYS A 349 17.47 9.78 -5.86
CA LYS A 349 18.65 10.64 -5.99
C LYS A 349 19.88 9.86 -6.49
N THR A 350 20.07 8.62 -6.05
CA THR A 350 21.13 7.76 -6.59
C THR A 350 20.89 7.41 -8.05
N PHE A 351 19.64 7.11 -8.42
CA PHE A 351 19.27 6.83 -9.82
C PHE A 351 19.56 8.01 -10.76
N ILE A 352 19.24 9.25 -10.36
CA ILE A 352 19.56 10.44 -11.16
C ILE A 352 21.08 10.55 -11.38
N ASN A 353 21.87 10.41 -10.31
CA ASN A 353 23.33 10.50 -10.40
C ASN A 353 23.93 9.41 -11.29
N GLU A 354 23.39 8.19 -11.23
CA GLU A 354 23.79 7.08 -12.08
C GLU A 354 23.41 7.32 -13.55
N SER A 355 22.22 7.88 -13.81
CA SER A 355 21.78 8.24 -15.15
C SER A 355 22.67 9.32 -15.78
N ASP A 356 23.04 10.36 -15.02
CA ASP A 356 23.98 11.39 -15.47
C ASP A 356 25.38 10.82 -15.75
N SER A 357 25.84 9.87 -14.93
CA SER A 357 27.11 9.15 -15.15
C SER A 357 27.08 8.31 -16.42
N ILE A 358 25.98 7.60 -16.69
CA ILE A 358 25.80 6.82 -17.93
C ILE A 358 25.73 7.75 -19.14
N ARG A 359 25.02 8.89 -19.04
CA ARG A 359 24.96 9.89 -20.12
C ARG A 359 26.34 10.42 -20.47
N GLY A 360 27.16 10.79 -19.47
CA GLY A 360 28.52 11.25 -19.72
C GLY A 360 29.41 10.18 -20.37
N LYS A 361 29.26 8.90 -19.98
CA LYS A 361 29.97 7.79 -20.66
C LYS A 361 29.52 7.60 -22.11
N LEU A 362 28.24 7.83 -22.39
CA LEU A 362 27.69 7.72 -23.74
C LEU A 362 28.20 8.87 -24.63
N GLU A 363 28.23 10.10 -24.13
CA GLU A 363 28.81 11.26 -24.82
C GLU A 363 30.28 11.03 -25.19
N LEU A 364 31.08 10.49 -24.26
CA LEU A 364 32.48 10.11 -24.54
C LEU A 364 32.59 9.04 -25.63
N LYS A 365 31.69 8.05 -25.63
CA LYS A 365 31.67 7.00 -26.66
C LYS A 365 31.24 7.55 -28.03
N GLU A 366 30.33 8.52 -28.07
CA GLU A 366 29.97 9.22 -29.30
C GLU A 366 31.13 10.04 -29.86
N GLU A 367 31.90 10.72 -29.00
CA GLU A 367 33.11 11.44 -29.41
C GLU A 367 34.18 10.49 -29.96
N GLU A 368 34.45 9.37 -29.26
CA GLU A 368 35.35 8.32 -29.74
C GLU A 368 34.91 7.78 -31.11
N LEU A 369 33.61 7.53 -31.31
CA LEU A 369 33.07 7.08 -32.59
C LEU A 369 33.24 8.11 -33.70
N LEU A 370 33.02 9.39 -33.40
CA LEU A 370 33.24 10.48 -34.36
C LEU A 370 34.70 10.54 -34.80
N ASP A 371 35.64 10.41 -33.87
CA ASP A 371 37.07 10.41 -34.18
C ASP A 371 37.52 9.15 -34.92
N LEU A 372 37.00 7.98 -34.56
CA LEU A 372 37.24 6.74 -35.30
C LEU A 372 36.72 6.86 -36.74
N ASN A 373 35.56 7.48 -36.93
CA ASN A 373 34.98 7.70 -38.25
C ASN A 373 35.81 8.70 -39.09
N LYS A 374 36.34 9.76 -38.46
CA LYS A 374 37.31 10.67 -39.12
C LYS A 374 38.57 9.91 -39.54
N MET A 375 39.13 9.08 -38.66
CA MET A 375 40.31 8.27 -38.98
C MET A 375 40.03 7.26 -40.10
N LEU A 376 38.87 6.61 -40.10
CA LEU A 376 38.45 5.72 -41.19
C LEU A 376 38.36 6.47 -42.52
N LYS A 377 37.79 7.68 -42.52
CA LYS A 377 37.72 8.51 -43.73
C LYS A 377 39.11 8.88 -44.25
N LEU A 378 40.02 9.32 -43.39
CA LEU A 378 41.41 9.60 -43.77
C LEU A 378 42.10 8.38 -44.35
N LYS A 379 41.95 7.21 -43.72
CA LYS A 379 42.51 5.95 -44.21
C LYS A 379 41.90 5.52 -45.54
N HIS A 380 40.62 5.78 -45.75
CA HIS A 380 39.95 5.53 -47.02
C HIS A 380 40.50 6.44 -48.13
N ASP A 381 40.67 7.74 -47.85
CA ASP A 381 41.23 8.70 -48.80
C ASP A 381 42.71 8.36 -49.14
N GLU A 382 43.51 7.95 -48.15
CA GLU A 382 44.87 7.42 -48.35
C GLU A 382 44.87 6.19 -49.28
N LEU A 383 43.99 5.20 -49.04
CA LEU A 383 43.88 4.02 -49.89
C LEU A 383 43.48 4.38 -51.32
N ASN A 384 42.54 5.30 -51.51
CA ASN A 384 42.15 5.77 -52.82
C ASN A 384 43.33 6.44 -53.54
N SER A 385 44.07 7.33 -52.86
CA SER A 385 45.26 7.98 -53.46
C SER A 385 46.35 6.98 -53.85
N THR A 386 46.65 5.99 -53.00
CA THR A 386 47.64 4.93 -53.34
C THR A 386 47.17 4.03 -54.47
N THR A 387 45.85 3.82 -54.60
CA THR A 387 45.25 3.08 -55.71
C THR A 387 45.36 3.87 -57.01
N ASP A 388 45.07 5.17 -56.98
CA ASP A 388 45.22 6.08 -58.12
C ASP A 388 46.69 6.20 -58.57
N GLU A 389 47.62 6.31 -57.63
CA GLU A 389 49.06 6.28 -57.91
C GLU A 389 49.48 4.96 -58.58
N ARG A 390 49.00 3.81 -58.07
CA ARG A 390 49.25 2.51 -58.69
C ARG A 390 48.70 2.43 -60.12
N ILE A 391 47.48 2.90 -60.35
CA ILE A 391 46.86 2.93 -61.69
C ILE A 391 47.70 3.82 -62.62
N SER A 392 48.15 4.99 -62.14
CA SER A 392 48.96 5.93 -62.94
C SER A 392 50.33 5.34 -63.33
N LEU A 393 51.01 4.66 -62.40
CA LEU A 393 52.27 3.97 -62.65
C LEU A 393 52.09 2.82 -63.65
N GLN A 394 50.97 2.10 -63.54
CA GLN A 394 50.62 1.03 -64.48
C GLN A 394 50.32 1.58 -65.89
N CYS A 395 49.71 2.75 -66.01
CA CYS A 395 49.53 3.44 -67.30
C CYS A 395 50.86 3.96 -67.88
N GLN A 396 51.79 4.43 -67.05
CA GLN A 396 53.12 4.89 -67.52
C GLN A 396 53.98 3.73 -68.04
N LEU A 397 53.90 2.56 -67.40
CA LEU A 397 54.55 1.31 -67.84
C LEU A 397 53.94 0.74 -69.14
N ALA A 398 52.78 1.24 -69.59
CA ALA A 398 52.06 0.76 -70.78
C ALA A 398 52.33 1.58 -72.07
N SER A 399 53.49 2.24 -72.19
CA SER A 399 53.94 2.89 -73.44
C SER A 399 55.16 2.16 -74.05
N PRO A 400 55.31 2.08 -75.40
CA PRO A 400 55.62 0.82 -76.06
C PRO A 400 57.11 0.58 -76.29
N SER A 401 57.67 -0.47 -75.67
CA SER A 401 58.75 -1.27 -76.28
C SER A 401 58.22 -2.68 -76.50
N VAL A 402 57.78 -2.92 -77.74
CA VAL A 402 57.41 -4.23 -78.25
C VAL A 402 58.68 -5.10 -78.23
N ASN A 403 58.77 -6.03 -77.26
CA ASN A 403 59.38 -7.35 -77.49
C ASN A 403 59.22 -8.38 -76.35
N ASP A 404 58.56 -8.08 -75.22
CA ASP A 404 58.33 -9.08 -74.16
C ASP A 404 56.86 -9.52 -73.99
N VAL A 405 56.07 -9.47 -75.06
CA VAL A 405 54.63 -9.80 -75.00
C VAL A 405 54.35 -11.30 -74.81
N ASN A 406 55.32 -12.18 -75.11
CA ASN A 406 55.14 -13.64 -74.97
C ASN A 406 55.65 -14.23 -73.64
N LEU A 407 56.53 -13.55 -72.90
CA LEU A 407 56.90 -13.98 -71.54
C LEU A 407 56.05 -13.31 -70.46
N ILE A 408 55.58 -12.07 -70.68
CA ILE A 408 54.75 -11.37 -69.70
C ILE A 408 53.32 -11.89 -69.69
N SER A 409 52.76 -12.33 -70.84
CA SER A 409 51.42 -12.94 -70.87
C SER A 409 51.36 -14.27 -70.11
N THR A 410 52.42 -15.09 -70.20
CA THR A 410 52.48 -16.40 -69.53
C THR A 410 52.75 -16.30 -68.03
N VAL A 411 53.61 -15.37 -67.60
CA VAL A 411 53.86 -15.11 -66.16
C VAL A 411 52.66 -14.42 -65.49
N ASN A 412 52.04 -13.46 -66.16
CA ASN A 412 50.89 -12.73 -65.60
C ASN A 412 49.62 -13.59 -65.59
N GLU A 413 49.46 -14.56 -66.51
CA GLU A 413 48.38 -15.57 -66.42
C GLU A 413 48.62 -16.61 -65.32
N GLN A 414 49.87 -17.03 -65.08
CA GLN A 414 50.21 -17.94 -63.98
C GLN A 414 50.04 -17.27 -62.61
N ASP A 415 50.52 -16.04 -62.43
CA ASP A 415 50.39 -15.30 -61.17
C ASP A 415 48.94 -14.87 -60.92
N SER A 416 48.21 -14.46 -61.97
CA SER A 416 46.76 -14.19 -61.89
C SER A 416 45.96 -15.47 -61.63
N GLY A 417 46.38 -16.62 -62.17
CA GLY A 417 45.80 -17.93 -61.87
C GLY A 417 46.05 -18.36 -60.42
N ALA A 418 47.26 -18.15 -59.90
CA ALA A 418 47.62 -18.42 -58.51
C ALA A 418 46.84 -17.53 -57.54
N LEU A 419 46.71 -16.23 -57.84
CA LEU A 419 45.89 -15.29 -57.06
C LEU A 419 44.40 -15.66 -57.10
N ARG A 420 43.86 -16.03 -58.26
CA ARG A 420 42.46 -16.47 -58.37
C ARG A 420 42.21 -17.73 -57.56
N ASN A 421 43.16 -18.67 -57.54
CA ASN A 421 43.06 -19.88 -56.72
C ASN A 421 43.18 -19.58 -55.22
N THR A 422 44.06 -18.67 -54.79
CA THR A 422 44.15 -18.26 -53.37
C THR A 422 42.92 -17.48 -52.92
N VAL A 423 42.40 -16.56 -53.76
CA VAL A 423 41.14 -15.86 -53.48
C VAL A 423 39.97 -16.84 -53.41
N ARG A 424 39.95 -17.88 -54.25
CA ARG A 424 38.92 -18.94 -54.19
C ARG A 424 39.02 -19.74 -52.88
N LEU A 425 40.23 -20.17 -52.50
CA LEU A 425 40.47 -20.90 -51.26
C LEU A 425 40.12 -20.06 -50.02
N LEU A 426 40.48 -18.77 -50.00
CA LEU A 426 40.10 -17.85 -48.92
C LEU A 426 38.59 -17.60 -48.87
N LYS A 427 37.92 -17.55 -50.02
CA LYS A 427 36.43 -17.47 -50.06
C LYS A 427 35.80 -18.73 -49.50
N ASP A 428 36.32 -19.91 -49.82
CA ASP A 428 35.84 -21.18 -49.28
C ASP A 428 36.11 -21.28 -47.78
N GLU A 429 37.27 -20.83 -47.30
CA GLU A 429 37.62 -20.80 -45.88
C GLU A 429 36.76 -19.81 -45.07
N ILE A 430 36.51 -18.60 -45.62
CA ILE A 430 35.57 -17.64 -45.04
C ILE A 430 34.14 -18.20 -45.03
N TRP A 431 33.74 -18.93 -46.08
CA TRP A 431 32.43 -19.59 -46.14
C TRP A 431 32.30 -20.67 -45.04
N HIS A 432 33.33 -21.51 -44.86
CA HIS A 432 33.37 -22.50 -43.80
C HIS A 432 33.38 -21.87 -42.39
N LEU A 433 34.11 -20.77 -42.18
CA LEU A 433 34.11 -20.04 -40.91
C LEU A 433 32.75 -19.40 -40.61
N LYS A 434 32.06 -18.85 -41.61
CA LYS A 434 30.69 -18.34 -41.48
C LYS A 434 29.69 -19.45 -41.18
N MET A 435 29.84 -20.62 -41.82
CA MET A 435 29.00 -21.78 -41.54
C MET A 435 29.24 -22.33 -40.12
N ASN A 436 30.50 -22.44 -39.69
CA ASN A 436 30.81 -22.85 -38.31
C ASN A 436 30.29 -21.84 -37.29
N ARG A 437 30.39 -20.53 -37.54
CA ARG A 437 29.79 -19.51 -36.67
C ARG A 437 28.28 -19.62 -36.59
N SER A 438 27.61 -19.84 -37.74
CA SER A 438 26.15 -20.03 -37.80
C SER A 438 25.73 -21.30 -37.06
N SER A 439 26.47 -22.40 -37.20
CA SER A 439 26.24 -23.64 -36.46
C SER A 439 26.45 -23.48 -34.95
N VAL A 440 27.45 -22.72 -34.52
CA VAL A 440 27.70 -22.41 -33.10
C VAL A 440 26.62 -21.50 -32.52
N GLU A 441 26.10 -20.54 -33.29
CA GLU A 441 24.97 -19.68 -32.90
C GLU A 441 23.64 -20.47 -32.86
N LEU A 442 23.43 -21.44 -33.75
CA LEU A 442 22.29 -22.36 -33.73
C LEU A 442 22.31 -23.31 -32.52
N VAL A 443 23.48 -23.85 -32.14
CA VAL A 443 23.64 -24.68 -30.92
C VAL A 443 23.36 -23.88 -29.64
N LYS A 444 23.67 -22.58 -29.62
CA LYS A 444 23.29 -21.67 -28.52
C LYS A 444 21.77 -21.43 -28.45
N LEU A 445 21.08 -21.42 -29.60
CA LEU A 445 19.63 -21.24 -29.68
C LEU A 445 18.84 -22.51 -29.28
N GLU A 446 19.40 -23.71 -29.46
CA GLU A 446 18.78 -24.96 -29.01
C GLU A 446 18.57 -25.01 -27.48
N GLN A 447 19.36 -24.25 -26.71
CA GLN A 447 19.28 -24.13 -25.25
C GLN A 447 18.23 -23.10 -24.76
N SER A 448 17.51 -22.43 -25.66
CA SER A 448 16.50 -21.42 -25.31
C SER A 448 15.07 -21.84 -25.69
N THR A 449 14.08 -21.30 -24.98
CA THR A 449 12.66 -21.67 -25.01
C THR A 449 11.98 -21.41 -26.38
N PRO A 450 10.92 -22.15 -26.73
CA PRO A 450 10.44 -22.28 -28.10
C PRO A 450 9.75 -21.03 -28.70
N ALA A 451 9.33 -20.05 -27.90
CA ALA A 451 8.60 -18.87 -28.41
C ALA A 451 9.52 -17.82 -29.07
N THR A 452 10.78 -17.73 -28.66
CA THR A 452 11.79 -16.84 -29.26
C THR A 452 12.38 -17.39 -30.57
N LYS A 453 12.26 -18.70 -30.83
CA LYS A 453 12.84 -19.38 -31.99
C LYS A 453 12.25 -18.97 -33.35
N ILE A 454 10.98 -18.58 -33.42
CA ILE A 454 10.31 -18.37 -34.73
C ILE A 454 10.61 -16.98 -35.31
N ASN A 455 10.76 -15.96 -34.47
CA ASN A 455 10.99 -14.58 -34.94
C ASN A 455 12.46 -14.33 -35.32
N GLU A 456 13.41 -14.90 -34.57
CA GLU A 456 14.84 -14.67 -34.84
C GLU A 456 15.36 -15.47 -36.05
N ILE A 457 14.83 -16.67 -36.32
CA ILE A 457 15.17 -17.44 -37.53
C ILE A 457 14.66 -16.72 -38.79
N ALA A 458 13.51 -16.05 -38.72
CA ALA A 458 12.98 -15.25 -39.83
C ALA A 458 13.86 -14.03 -40.14
N ASP A 459 14.39 -13.36 -39.11
CA ASP A 459 15.27 -12.20 -39.27
C ASP A 459 16.67 -12.56 -39.80
N ILE A 460 17.22 -13.72 -39.40
CA ILE A 460 18.51 -14.24 -39.91
C ILE A 460 18.41 -14.59 -41.40
N TYR A 461 17.30 -15.19 -41.84
CA TYR A 461 17.08 -15.48 -43.25
C TYR A 461 16.90 -14.19 -44.09
N LYS A 462 16.22 -13.19 -43.53
CA LYS A 462 15.94 -11.90 -44.19
C LYS A 462 17.19 -11.04 -44.34
N THR A 463 18.08 -11.02 -43.34
CA THR A 463 19.38 -10.32 -43.43
C THR A 463 20.35 -11.06 -44.35
N SER A 464 20.29 -12.38 -44.43
CA SER A 464 21.15 -13.17 -45.33
C SER A 464 20.75 -13.02 -46.81
N THR A 465 19.48 -12.79 -47.12
CA THR A 465 19.00 -12.57 -48.51
C THR A 465 19.21 -11.13 -48.99
N LEU A 466 19.23 -10.14 -48.10
CA LEU A 466 19.49 -8.73 -48.44
C LEU A 466 20.96 -8.41 -48.75
N LEU A 467 21.90 -9.31 -48.46
CA LEU A 467 23.34 -9.16 -48.73
C LEU A 467 23.82 -9.98 -49.95
N LEU A 468 22.90 -10.69 -50.62
CA LEU A 468 23.16 -11.50 -51.82
C LEU A 468 22.55 -10.90 -53.10
N ASN A 469 21.82 -9.79 -53.00
CA ASN A 469 21.53 -8.85 -54.09
C ASN A 469 22.30 -7.56 -53.84
#